data_AF-A0A9P8F5M5-F1
#
_entry.id   AF-A0A9P8F5M5-F1
#
_cell.length_a   1.000
_cell.length_b   1.000
_cell.length_c   1.000
_cell.angle_alpha   90.00
_cell.angle_beta   90.00
_cell.angle_gamma   90.00
#
_symmetry.space_group_name_H-M   'P 1'
#
loop_
_entity.id
_entity.type
_entity.pdbx_description
1 polymer ?
#
loop_
_entity_poly.entity_id
_entity_poly.type
_entity_poly.pdbx_seq_one_letter_code
_entity_poly.pdbx_strand_id
1 'polypeptide(L)'
;NNTINDGLDGACKNNGYTVWSYNQGVILGALIELSKASFDDSYIVTARDIAWAAIETLADSHGVLHDSCEKGCGGDVSQFKGIFTRNVAQLYTATSDPGLKKFLETNAQSIWKNDRDSQNRLGLSWSGPYDTADASTQSSALMALIAAASVQGS
;
A
#
# COMPACT_ATOMS: atom_id res chain seq x y z
N ASN A 1 -17.61 0.81 3.12
CA ASN A 1 -16.31 0.19 2.80
C ASN A 1 -15.42 0.48 4.01
N ASN A 2 -14.53 -0.41 4.45
CA ASN A 2 -13.69 -0.13 5.62
C ASN A 2 -12.46 0.72 5.23
N THR A 3 -12.68 1.77 4.44
CA THR A 3 -11.61 2.68 3.98
C THR A 3 -11.60 3.97 4.80
N ILE A 4 -10.43 4.59 4.89
CA ILE A 4 -10.17 5.81 5.62
C ILE A 4 -9.98 6.96 4.63
N ASN A 5 -10.89 7.94 4.64
CA ASN A 5 -10.74 9.15 3.82
C ASN A 5 -9.78 10.14 4.48
N ASP A 6 -9.42 11.16 3.72
CA ASP A 6 -8.40 12.16 4.08
C ASP A 6 -8.68 12.94 5.37
N GLY A 7 -9.96 13.09 5.74
CA GLY A 7 -10.30 13.83 6.94
C GLY A 7 -11.78 13.96 7.20
N LEU A 8 -12.09 14.90 8.08
CA LEU A 8 -13.45 15.24 8.48
C LEU A 8 -13.84 16.63 7.99
N ASP A 9 -15.12 16.86 7.77
CA ASP A 9 -15.70 18.18 7.55
C ASP A 9 -15.87 18.96 8.88
N GLY A 10 -16.36 20.20 8.79
CA GLY A 10 -16.60 21.04 9.95
C GLY A 10 -17.65 20.51 10.94
N ALA A 11 -18.37 19.45 10.59
CA ALA A 11 -19.33 18.75 11.44
C ALA A 11 -18.79 17.40 11.96
N CYS A 12 -17.48 17.16 11.84
CA CYS A 12 -16.81 15.91 12.22
C CYS A 12 -17.32 14.68 11.46
N LYS A 13 -17.86 14.85 10.26
CA LYS A 13 -18.25 13.74 9.38
C LYS A 13 -17.15 13.48 8.37
N ASN A 14 -17.05 12.25 7.89
CA ASN A 14 -16.13 11.89 6.81
C ASN A 14 -16.29 12.86 5.62
N ASN A 15 -15.18 13.46 5.18
CA ASN A 15 -15.17 14.44 4.10
C ASN A 15 -15.48 13.85 2.70
N GLY A 16 -15.47 12.53 2.56
CA GLY A 16 -15.75 11.83 1.30
C GLY A 16 -14.71 12.06 0.21
N TYR A 17 -13.53 12.57 0.56
CA TYR A 17 -12.46 12.87 -0.40
C TYR A 17 -11.71 11.61 -0.83
N THR A 18 -10.66 11.78 -1.64
CA THR A 18 -9.87 10.69 -2.18
C THR A 18 -9.45 9.68 -1.10
N VAL A 19 -9.65 8.40 -1.41
CA VAL A 19 -9.08 7.30 -0.64
C VAL A 19 -7.62 7.16 -1.09
N TRP A 20 -6.68 7.46 -0.18
CA TRP A 20 -5.26 7.31 -0.43
C TRP A 20 -4.72 6.04 0.23
N SER A 21 -3.78 5.38 -0.45
CA SER A 21 -3.15 4.16 0.05
C SER A 21 -2.44 4.36 1.40
N TYR A 22 -1.75 5.49 1.60
CA TYR A 22 -1.01 5.74 2.84
C TYR A 22 -1.91 5.89 4.06
N ASN A 23 -3.09 6.51 3.93
CA ASN A 23 -4.05 6.67 5.02
C ASN A 23 -4.47 5.30 5.58
N GLN A 24 -4.63 4.32 4.68
CA GLN A 24 -4.92 2.95 5.09
C GLN A 24 -3.68 2.36 5.78
N GLY A 25 -2.52 2.49 5.14
CA GLY A 25 -1.26 1.88 5.58
C GLY A 25 -0.80 2.29 6.97
N VAL A 26 -0.86 3.59 7.30
CA VAL A 26 -0.47 4.07 8.63
C VAL A 26 -1.38 3.53 9.74
N ILE A 27 -2.68 3.37 9.45
CA ILE A 27 -3.64 2.78 10.39
C ILE A 27 -3.41 1.28 10.56
N LEU A 28 -3.06 0.55 9.48
CA LEU A 28 -2.66 -0.86 9.59
C LEU A 28 -1.50 -1.04 10.57
N GLY A 29 -0.43 -0.26 10.40
CA GLY A 29 0.73 -0.30 11.28
C GLY A 29 0.36 0.01 12.73
N ALA A 30 -0.45 1.05 12.96
CA ALA A 30 -0.90 1.42 14.30
C ALA A 30 -1.71 0.32 14.98
N LEU A 31 -2.65 -0.32 14.28
CA LEU A 31 -3.47 -1.41 14.80
C LEU A 31 -2.64 -2.66 15.12
N ILE A 32 -1.64 -2.98 14.29
CA ILE A 32 -0.71 -4.09 14.55
C ILE A 32 0.08 -3.84 15.83
N GLU A 33 0.64 -2.65 16.00
CA GLU A 33 1.40 -2.32 17.23
C GLU A 33 0.49 -2.23 18.45
N LEU A 34 -0.75 -1.75 18.30
CA LEU A 34 -1.72 -1.71 19.38
C LEU A 34 -2.13 -3.11 19.84
N SER A 35 -2.33 -4.05 18.91
CA SER A 35 -2.54 -5.47 19.24
C SER A 35 -1.39 -6.02 20.08
N LYS A 36 -0.13 -5.79 19.67
CA LYS A 36 1.06 -6.22 20.42
C LYS A 36 1.12 -5.62 21.82
N ALA A 37 0.79 -4.34 21.95
CA ALA A 37 0.88 -3.61 23.22
C ALA A 37 -0.23 -3.98 24.21
N SER A 38 -1.43 -4.29 23.70
CA SER A 38 -2.63 -4.56 24.51
C SER A 38 -2.93 -6.05 24.67
N PHE A 39 -2.29 -6.92 23.89
CA PHE A 39 -2.61 -8.35 23.76
C PHE A 39 -4.06 -8.61 23.29
N ASP A 40 -4.61 -7.69 22.50
CA ASP A 40 -5.94 -7.79 21.92
C ASP A 40 -5.86 -7.97 20.39
N ASP A 41 -6.24 -9.15 19.91
CA ASP A 41 -6.21 -9.51 18.49
C ASP A 41 -7.37 -8.89 17.68
N SER A 42 -8.35 -8.26 18.33
CA SER A 42 -9.44 -7.57 17.62
C SER A 42 -8.94 -6.42 16.74
N TYR A 43 -7.79 -5.82 17.09
CA TYR A 43 -7.13 -4.82 16.24
C TYR A 43 -6.56 -5.43 14.95
N ILE A 44 -6.09 -6.68 14.98
CA ILE A 44 -5.63 -7.38 13.78
C ILE A 44 -6.80 -7.68 12.84
N VAL A 45 -7.96 -8.06 13.39
CA VAL A 45 -9.19 -8.23 12.58
C VAL A 45 -9.56 -6.92 11.89
N THR A 46 -9.55 -5.81 12.63
CA THR A 46 -9.83 -4.49 12.08
C THR A 46 -8.82 -4.09 10.99
N ALA A 47 -7.53 -4.33 11.22
CA ALA A 47 -6.47 -4.06 10.24
C ALA A 47 -6.68 -4.88 8.96
N ARG A 48 -7.02 -6.17 9.08
CA ARG A 48 -7.35 -7.03 7.93
C ARG A 48 -8.51 -6.49 7.12
N ASP A 49 -9.58 -6.07 7.79
CA ASP A 49 -10.77 -5.56 7.12
C ASP A 49 -10.50 -4.22 6.40
N ILE A 50 -9.65 -3.35 6.96
CA ILE A 50 -9.19 -2.12 6.29
C ILE A 50 -8.29 -2.45 5.10
N ALA A 51 -7.34 -3.38 5.25
CA ALA A 51 -6.42 -3.77 4.20
C ALA A 51 -7.16 -4.30 2.96
N TRP A 52 -8.12 -5.20 3.15
CA TRP A 52 -8.92 -5.74 2.05
C TRP A 52 -9.83 -4.69 1.41
N ALA A 53 -10.48 -3.83 2.20
CA ALA A 53 -11.27 -2.73 1.65
C ALA A 53 -10.41 -1.76 0.81
N ALA A 54 -9.18 -1.48 1.25
CA ALA A 54 -8.23 -0.67 0.51
C ALA A 54 -7.79 -1.35 -0.79
N ILE A 55 -7.42 -2.63 -0.75
CA ILE A 55 -7.02 -3.41 -1.92
C ILE A 55 -8.16 -3.45 -2.94
N GLU A 56 -9.38 -3.75 -2.52
CA GLU A 56 -10.56 -3.77 -3.39
C GLU A 56 -10.86 -2.41 -4.03
N THR A 57 -10.56 -1.32 -3.33
CA THR A 57 -10.84 0.05 -3.80
C THR A 57 -9.75 0.57 -4.74
N LEU A 58 -8.49 0.22 -4.47
CA LEU A 58 -7.32 0.88 -5.07
C LEU A 58 -6.54 0.01 -6.05
N ALA A 59 -6.73 -1.32 -6.01
CA ALA A 59 -6.09 -2.20 -6.99
C ALA A 59 -6.87 -2.23 -8.31
N ASP A 60 -6.16 -2.29 -9.44
CA ASP A 60 -6.79 -2.49 -10.73
C ASP A 60 -7.23 -3.95 -10.95
N SER A 61 -7.77 -4.24 -12.14
CA SER A 61 -8.18 -5.59 -12.52
C SER A 61 -7.04 -6.62 -12.56
N HIS A 62 -5.78 -6.17 -12.54
CA HIS A 62 -4.59 -7.02 -12.49
C HIS A 62 -4.03 -7.16 -11.06
N GLY A 63 -4.66 -6.51 -10.07
CA GLY A 63 -4.22 -6.52 -8.68
C GLY A 63 -3.07 -5.56 -8.38
N VAL A 64 -2.77 -4.62 -9.28
CA VAL A 64 -1.74 -3.60 -9.10
C VAL A 64 -2.34 -2.41 -8.39
N LEU A 65 -1.67 -1.92 -7.36
CA LEU A 65 -2.12 -0.80 -6.53
C LEU A 65 -1.96 0.53 -7.27
N HIS A 66 -3.01 1.36 -7.22
CA HIS A 66 -3.02 2.72 -7.74
C HIS A 66 -3.44 3.73 -6.67
N ASP A 67 -2.92 4.94 -6.77
CA ASP A 67 -3.50 6.12 -6.11
C ASP A 67 -4.16 7.00 -7.18
N SER A 68 -5.15 7.83 -6.82
CA SER A 68 -6.00 8.57 -7.78
C SER A 68 -5.26 9.55 -8.69
N CYS A 69 -3.96 9.74 -8.48
CA CYS A 69 -3.14 10.56 -9.32
C CYS A 69 -1.72 9.95 -9.40
N GLU A 70 -1.43 9.26 -10.51
CA GLU A 70 -0.11 8.69 -10.82
C GLU A 70 0.62 9.50 -11.92
N LYS A 71 0.04 10.61 -12.36
CA LYS A 71 0.62 11.60 -13.28
C LYS A 71 0.14 13.00 -12.91
N GLY A 72 1.08 13.93 -12.73
CA GLY A 72 0.78 15.38 -12.62
C GLY A 72 0.49 15.93 -11.21
N CYS A 73 0.65 15.12 -10.17
CA CYS A 73 0.28 15.46 -8.78
C CYS A 73 1.46 15.99 -7.97
N GLY A 74 2.69 15.59 -8.35
CA GLY A 74 3.91 15.94 -7.63
C GLY A 74 3.90 15.53 -6.16
N GLY A 75 4.93 15.96 -5.42
CA GLY A 75 4.98 15.88 -3.96
C GLY A 75 4.89 14.47 -3.36
N ASP A 76 4.18 14.37 -2.23
CA ASP A 76 4.22 13.26 -1.29
C ASP A 76 3.53 11.99 -1.79
N VAL A 77 2.63 12.10 -2.77
CA VAL A 77 1.83 10.98 -3.30
C VAL A 77 2.70 9.82 -3.78
N SER A 78 3.89 10.13 -4.28
CA SER A 78 4.87 9.16 -4.74
C SER A 78 5.29 8.14 -3.65
N GLN A 79 5.19 8.48 -2.36
CA GLN A 79 5.50 7.58 -1.24
C GLN A 79 4.34 6.68 -0.81
N PHE A 80 3.10 7.04 -1.13
CA PHE A 80 1.93 6.51 -0.44
C PHE A 80 1.80 4.99 -0.59
N LYS A 81 1.96 4.50 -1.82
CA LYS A 81 1.91 3.07 -2.12
C LYS A 81 2.97 2.26 -1.35
N GLY A 82 4.19 2.78 -1.25
CA GLY A 82 5.27 2.13 -0.48
C GLY A 82 4.97 2.05 1.02
N ILE A 83 4.37 3.10 1.60
CA ILE A 83 3.92 3.09 3.00
C ILE A 83 2.85 2.02 3.21
N PHE A 84 1.89 1.90 2.28
CA PHE A 84 0.85 0.89 2.35
C PHE A 84 1.41 -0.53 2.28
N THR A 85 2.20 -0.85 1.24
CA THR A 85 2.73 -2.21 1.05
C THR A 85 3.65 -2.66 2.18
N ARG A 86 4.43 -1.74 2.77
CA ARG A 86 5.24 -2.04 3.97
C ARG A 86 4.37 -2.52 5.13
N ASN A 87 3.24 -1.87 5.39
CA ASN A 87 2.35 -2.26 6.49
C ASN A 87 1.52 -3.51 6.15
N VAL A 88 1.19 -3.74 4.87
CA VAL A 88 0.57 -5.00 4.43
C VAL A 88 1.50 -6.20 4.68
N ALA A 89 2.82 -6.06 4.49
CA ALA A 89 3.76 -7.12 4.86
C ALA A 89 3.79 -7.41 6.37
N GLN A 90 3.72 -6.37 7.22
CA GLN A 90 3.60 -6.56 8.67
C GLN A 90 2.29 -7.27 9.04
N LEU A 91 1.19 -6.91 8.37
CA LEU A 91 -0.10 -7.56 8.58
C LEU A 91 -0.07 -9.02 8.14
N TYR A 92 0.62 -9.33 7.03
CA TYR A 92 0.86 -10.71 6.62
C TYR A 92 1.62 -11.47 7.71
N THR A 93 2.69 -10.92 8.30
CA THR A 93 3.40 -11.58 9.41
C THR A 93 2.47 -11.88 10.61
N ALA A 94 1.49 -11.02 10.87
CA ALA A 94 0.53 -11.22 11.96
C ALA A 94 -0.59 -12.22 11.64
N THR A 95 -0.85 -12.53 10.37
CA THR A 95 -2.05 -13.27 9.94
C THR A 95 -1.79 -14.51 9.08
N SER A 96 -0.63 -14.57 8.43
CA SER A 96 -0.29 -15.53 7.37
C SER A 96 -1.31 -15.57 6.23
N ASP A 97 -2.03 -14.48 5.96
CA ASP A 97 -3.05 -14.42 4.92
C ASP A 97 -2.44 -14.57 3.51
N PRO A 98 -2.73 -15.67 2.77
CA PRO A 98 -2.13 -15.91 1.47
C PRO A 98 -2.55 -14.88 0.41
N GLY A 99 -3.70 -14.23 0.59
CA GLY A 99 -4.15 -13.16 -0.31
C GLY A 99 -3.30 -11.90 -0.19
N LEU A 100 -2.90 -11.53 1.04
CA LEU A 100 -1.97 -10.41 1.25
C LEU A 100 -0.59 -10.69 0.65
N LYS A 101 -0.08 -11.92 0.82
CA LYS A 101 1.15 -12.37 0.14
C LYS A 101 1.03 -12.23 -1.37
N LYS A 102 -0.07 -12.71 -1.95
CA LYS A 102 -0.32 -12.62 -3.39
C LYS A 102 -0.35 -11.17 -3.88
N PHE A 103 -1.02 -10.28 -3.14
CA PHE A 103 -1.08 -8.85 -3.47
C PHE A 103 0.32 -8.21 -3.50
N LEU A 104 1.16 -8.48 -2.49
CA LEU A 104 2.54 -7.96 -2.44
C LEU A 104 3.38 -8.47 -3.61
N GLU A 105 3.31 -9.76 -3.90
CA GLU A 105 4.03 -10.39 -5.01
C GLU A 105 3.58 -9.84 -6.38
N THR A 106 2.28 -9.65 -6.59
CA THR A 106 1.73 -9.07 -7.83
C THR A 106 2.27 -7.67 -8.08
N ASN A 107 2.28 -6.81 -7.06
CA ASN A 107 2.81 -5.45 -7.17
C ASN A 107 4.31 -5.46 -7.46
N ALA A 108 5.09 -6.26 -6.73
CA ALA A 108 6.54 -6.38 -6.96
C ALA A 108 6.87 -6.89 -8.38
N GLN A 109 6.13 -7.88 -8.87
CA GLN A 109 6.30 -8.40 -10.23
C GLN A 109 5.96 -7.36 -11.29
N SER A 110 4.88 -6.59 -11.10
CA SER A 110 4.50 -5.53 -12.03
C SER A 110 5.54 -4.41 -12.07
N ILE A 111 6.00 -3.94 -10.90
CA ILE A 111 7.08 -2.94 -10.80
C ILE A 111 8.30 -3.41 -11.58
N TRP A 112 8.77 -4.64 -11.31
CA TRP A 112 10.00 -5.14 -11.91
C TRP A 112 9.93 -5.30 -13.43
N LYS A 113 8.74 -5.64 -13.95
CA LYS A 113 8.51 -5.91 -15.36
C LYS A 113 8.14 -4.67 -16.16
N ASN A 114 7.34 -3.77 -15.59
CA ASN A 114 6.63 -2.73 -16.33
C ASN A 114 7.07 -1.31 -15.94
N ASP A 115 7.56 -1.09 -14.72
CA ASP A 115 7.91 0.23 -14.17
C ASP A 115 9.40 0.33 -13.78
N ARG A 116 10.25 -0.25 -14.62
CA ARG A 116 11.70 -0.26 -14.43
C ARG A 116 12.44 0.04 -15.72
N ASP A 117 13.43 0.91 -15.65
CA ASP A 117 14.29 1.21 -16.80
C ASP A 117 15.55 0.31 -16.88
N SER A 118 16.40 0.58 -17.87
CA SER A 118 17.65 -0.17 -18.10
C SER A 118 18.71 0.04 -17.01
N GLN A 119 18.55 1.05 -16.16
CA GLN A 119 19.43 1.36 -15.03
C GLN A 119 18.85 0.90 -13.69
N ASN A 120 17.75 0.14 -13.69
CA ASN A 120 16.99 -0.28 -12.51
C ASN A 120 16.37 0.88 -11.71
N ARG A 121 16.12 2.02 -12.35
CA ARG A 121 15.30 3.08 -11.77
C ARG A 121 13.83 2.69 -11.85
N LEU A 122 13.08 3.00 -10.80
CA LEU A 122 11.70 2.60 -10.57
C LEU A 122 10.81 3.84 -10.50
N GLY A 123 9.76 3.84 -11.31
CA GLY A 123 8.86 4.97 -11.46
C GLY A 123 7.71 4.99 -10.45
N LEU A 124 6.73 5.83 -10.78
CA LEU A 124 5.54 6.06 -9.96
C LEU A 124 4.42 5.08 -10.29
N SER A 125 4.26 4.71 -11.56
CA SER A 125 3.13 3.94 -12.08
C SER A 125 3.51 2.47 -12.11
N TRP A 126 3.19 1.72 -11.05
CA TRP A 126 3.63 0.33 -10.89
C TRP A 126 3.05 -0.63 -11.95
N SER A 127 1.97 -0.26 -12.63
CA SER A 127 1.43 -0.96 -13.81
C SER A 127 2.28 -0.74 -15.07
N GLY A 128 3.21 0.22 -15.03
CA GLY A 128 3.95 0.74 -16.16
C GLY A 128 3.08 1.49 -17.19
N PRO A 129 3.69 1.85 -18.34
CA PRO A 129 5.13 1.77 -18.58
C PRO A 129 5.92 2.75 -17.71
N TYR A 130 7.21 2.45 -17.48
CA TYR A 130 8.15 3.39 -16.87
C TYR A 130 8.11 4.76 -17.57
N ASP A 131 8.21 5.84 -16.79
CA ASP A 131 8.25 7.22 -17.27
C ASP A 131 9.52 7.94 -16.77
N THR A 132 9.52 8.34 -15.50
CA THR A 132 10.66 8.95 -14.83
C THR A 132 10.75 8.44 -13.40
N ALA A 133 11.91 8.61 -12.79
CA ALA A 133 12.16 8.25 -11.40
C ALA A 133 12.93 9.34 -10.68
N ASP A 134 12.59 9.53 -9.42
CA ASP A 134 13.34 10.31 -8.45
C ASP A 134 13.58 9.48 -7.18
N ALA A 135 14.17 10.09 -6.15
CA ALA A 135 14.42 9.40 -4.88
C ALA A 135 13.13 8.89 -4.23
N SER A 136 12.02 9.60 -4.41
CA SER A 136 10.74 9.25 -3.81
C SER A 136 10.11 8.06 -4.51
N THR A 137 9.96 8.10 -5.84
CA THR A 137 9.38 6.97 -6.60
C THR A 137 10.22 5.71 -6.40
N GLN A 138 11.55 5.85 -6.45
CA GLN A 138 12.49 4.76 -6.23
C GLN A 138 12.30 4.12 -4.85
N SER A 139 12.24 4.93 -3.80
CA SER A 139 12.09 4.43 -2.43
C SER A 139 10.74 3.72 -2.23
N SER A 140 9.66 4.28 -2.78
CA SER A 140 8.31 3.71 -2.72
C SER A 140 8.22 2.35 -3.39
N ALA A 141 8.72 2.24 -4.63
CA ALA A 141 8.75 0.98 -5.37
C ALA A 141 9.66 -0.05 -4.69
N LEU A 142 10.82 0.38 -4.16
CA LEU A 142 11.72 -0.51 -3.42
C LEU A 142 11.09 -1.06 -2.13
N MET A 143 10.28 -0.28 -1.42
CA MET A 143 9.51 -0.77 -0.28
C MET A 143 8.59 -1.94 -0.67
N ALA A 144 7.92 -1.86 -1.82
CA ALA A 144 7.08 -2.96 -2.31
C ALA A 144 7.90 -4.21 -2.68
N LEU A 145 9.07 -4.04 -3.32
CA LEU A 145 9.97 -5.16 -3.61
C LEU A 145 10.47 -5.86 -2.33
N ILE A 146 10.87 -5.07 -1.32
CA ILE A 146 11.31 -5.59 -0.01
C ILE A 146 10.14 -6.28 0.72
N ALA A 147 8.96 -5.68 0.70
CA ALA A 147 7.76 -6.24 1.30
C ALA A 147 7.43 -7.61 0.69
N ALA A 148 7.44 -7.74 -0.64
CA ALA A 148 7.24 -9.02 -1.31
C ALA A 148 8.35 -10.03 -0.96
N ALA A 149 9.62 -9.62 -0.93
CA ALA A 149 10.73 -10.50 -0.56
C ALA A 149 10.59 -11.03 0.88
N SER A 150 10.09 -10.21 1.81
CA SER A 150 9.92 -10.61 3.22
C SER A 150 8.88 -11.70 3.46
N VAL A 151 7.97 -11.94 2.51
CA VAL A 151 6.87 -12.91 2.63
C VAL A 151 7.08 -14.19 1.81
N GLN A 152 8.15 -14.27 1.02
CA GLN A 152 8.42 -15.41 0.12
C GLN A 152 9.01 -16.63 0.84
N GLY A 153 9.66 -16.45 1.99
CA GLY A 153 10.24 -17.52 2.81
C GLY A 153 9.41 -17.93 4.03
N SER A 154 8.19 -17.41 4.14
CA SER A 154 7.24 -17.64 5.23
C SER A 154 6.24 -18.74 4.91
#